data_AF-A0A494W7S3-F1
#
_entry.id   AF-A0A494W7S3-F1
#
_cell.length_a   1.000
_cell.length_b   1.000
_cell.length_c   1.000
_cell.angle_alpha   90.00
_cell.angle_beta   90.00
_cell.angle_gamma   90.00
#
_symmetry.space_group_name_H-M   'P 1'
#
loop_
_entity.id
_entity.type
_entity.pdbx_description
1 polymer ?
#
loop_
_entity_poly.entity_id
_entity_poly.type
_entity_poly.pdbx_seq_one_letter_code
_entity_poly.pdbx_strand_id
1 'polypeptide(L)'
;MPLLIASALAAASATAPAAPLDEGDVAAITESVDRSARRLTALARDIWTYAKPRFQETRSAARIQADLEVAGFRIEAGVAKLLTAFIASAGTGGPVIALIAEYDALPGLSQSAAASRQAVPGHVCGRNHGRQGIGADCRGPVPQHRQPGGSACRV
;
A
#
# COMPACT_ATOMS: atom_id res chain seq x y z
N MET A 1 35.77 -30.10 36.27
CA MET A 1 35.31 -28.70 36.08
C MET A 1 33.87 -28.75 35.57
N PRO A 2 32.84 -28.72 36.43
CA PRO A 2 31.47 -28.74 35.95
C PRO A 2 31.09 -27.35 35.44
N LEU A 3 30.49 -27.32 34.24
CA LEU A 3 30.04 -26.13 33.53
C LEU A 3 28.63 -25.76 34.03
N LEU A 4 28.49 -24.62 34.71
CA LEU A 4 27.20 -24.08 35.16
C LEU A 4 26.53 -23.34 34.00
N ILE A 5 25.37 -23.83 33.55
CA ILE A 5 24.51 -23.15 32.58
C ILE A 5 23.58 -22.22 33.36
N ALA A 6 23.80 -20.91 33.28
CA ALA A 6 22.91 -19.90 33.82
C ALA A 6 21.68 -19.74 32.90
N SER A 7 20.54 -20.26 33.34
CA SER A 7 19.26 -20.07 32.65
C SER A 7 18.76 -18.65 32.93
N ALA A 8 18.75 -17.80 31.91
CA ALA A 8 18.19 -16.45 32.00
C ALA A 8 16.66 -16.54 32.00
N LEU A 9 16.05 -16.17 33.13
CA LEU A 9 14.61 -16.04 33.27
C LEU A 9 14.15 -14.79 32.50
N ALA A 10 13.59 -14.98 31.31
CA ALA A 10 12.94 -13.90 30.57
C ALA A 10 11.63 -13.51 31.28
N ALA A 11 11.63 -12.34 31.92
CA ALA A 11 10.41 -11.77 32.49
C ALA A 11 9.46 -11.37 31.34
N ALA A 12 8.37 -12.12 31.17
CA ALA A 12 7.28 -11.72 30.30
C ALA A 12 6.57 -10.51 30.94
N SER A 13 6.76 -9.32 30.35
CA SER A 13 5.97 -8.15 30.72
C SER A 13 4.54 -8.34 30.26
N ALA A 14 3.60 -8.43 31.21
CA ALA A 14 2.18 -8.46 30.92
C ALA A 14 1.76 -7.09 30.36
N THR A 15 1.35 -7.04 29.10
CA THR A 15 0.74 -5.86 28.49
C THR A 15 -0.64 -5.66 29.12
N ALA A 16 -0.80 -4.60 29.92
CA ALA A 16 -2.11 -4.16 30.37
C ALA A 16 -2.99 -3.79 29.16
N PRO A 17 -4.31 -4.04 29.20
CA PRO A 17 -5.20 -3.64 28.10
C PRO A 17 -5.17 -2.12 27.95
N ALA A 18 -4.99 -1.66 26.70
CA ALA A 18 -5.07 -0.24 26.38
C ALA A 18 -6.47 0.29 26.73
N ALA A 19 -6.52 1.50 27.31
CA ALA A 19 -7.80 2.16 27.59
C ALA A 19 -8.58 2.41 26.28
N PRO A 20 -9.92 2.45 26.32
CA PRO A 20 -10.72 2.84 25.17
C PRO A 20 -10.38 4.26 24.70
N LEU A 21 -10.32 4.47 23.39
CA LEU A 21 -10.19 5.81 22.82
C LEU A 21 -11.47 6.60 23.05
N ASP A 22 -11.33 7.89 23.36
CA ASP A 22 -12.45 8.81 23.50
C ASP A 22 -12.53 9.83 22.35
N GLU A 23 -13.51 10.74 22.41
CA GLU A 23 -13.72 11.75 21.38
C GLU A 23 -12.59 12.80 21.33
N GLY A 24 -11.92 13.05 22.45
CA GLY A 24 -10.73 13.90 22.52
C GLY A 24 -9.54 13.28 21.79
N ASP A 25 -9.32 11.96 21.93
CA ASP A 25 -8.28 11.24 21.19
C ASP A 25 -8.51 11.31 19.67
N VAL A 26 -9.76 11.08 19.23
CA VAL A 26 -10.12 11.15 17.81
C VAL A 26 -9.92 12.55 17.25
N ALA A 27 -10.30 13.58 18.01
CA ALA A 27 -10.07 14.97 17.62
C ALA A 27 -8.57 15.29 17.47
N ALA A 28 -7.74 14.87 18.44
CA ALA A 28 -6.30 15.09 18.40
C ALA A 28 -5.61 14.38 17.22
N ILE A 29 -6.02 13.13 16.92
CA ILE A 29 -5.54 12.37 15.75
C ILE A 29 -5.94 13.07 14.46
N THR A 30 -7.20 13.50 14.34
CA THR A 30 -7.72 14.18 13.14
C THR A 30 -6.98 15.49 12.89
N GLU A 31 -6.77 16.30 13.93
CA GLU A 31 -6.00 17.54 13.82
C GLU A 31 -4.54 17.29 13.40
N SER A 32 -3.93 16.19 13.88
CA SER A 32 -2.59 15.77 13.46
C SER A 32 -2.51 15.43 11.96
N VAL A 33 -3.55 14.77 11.44
CA VAL A 33 -3.70 14.48 10.00
C VAL A 33 -3.85 15.79 9.22
N ASP A 34 -4.69 16.71 9.68
CA ASP A 34 -4.92 18.01 9.03
C ASP A 34 -3.64 18.85 8.96
N ARG A 35 -2.85 18.89 10.05
CA ARG A 35 -1.52 19.55 10.04
C ARG A 35 -0.57 18.94 9.02
N SER A 36 -0.70 17.65 8.73
CA SER A 36 0.12 16.93 7.75
C SER A 36 -0.44 17.00 6.33
N ALA A 37 -1.63 17.57 6.10
CA ALA A 37 -2.36 17.49 4.84
C ALA A 37 -1.53 17.95 3.62
N ARG A 38 -0.77 19.05 3.74
CA ARG A 38 0.08 19.53 2.63
C ARG A 38 1.17 18.53 2.25
N ARG A 39 1.85 17.93 3.24
CA ARG A 39 2.90 16.93 3.04
C ARG A 39 2.32 15.67 2.40
N LEU A 40 1.23 15.15 2.97
CA LEU A 40 0.55 13.95 2.48
C LEU A 40 -0.01 14.15 1.07
N THR A 41 -0.56 15.33 0.76
CA THR A 41 -1.03 15.67 -0.59
C THR A 41 0.12 15.69 -1.60
N ALA A 42 1.28 16.24 -1.23
CA ALA A 42 2.45 16.25 -2.09
C ALA A 42 2.97 14.82 -2.33
N LEU A 43 3.08 14.00 -1.27
CA LEU A 43 3.47 12.60 -1.37
C LEU A 43 2.51 11.81 -2.28
N ALA A 44 1.20 11.96 -2.10
CA ALA A 44 0.20 11.30 -2.94
C ALA A 44 0.34 11.71 -4.42
N ARG A 45 0.63 12.98 -4.70
CA ARG A 45 0.87 13.48 -6.07
C ARG A 45 2.16 12.92 -6.67
N ASP A 46 3.22 12.78 -5.88
CA ASP A 46 4.48 12.18 -6.33
C ASP A 46 4.25 10.72 -6.72
N ILE A 47 3.62 9.93 -5.84
CA ILE A 47 3.29 8.51 -6.09
C ILE A 47 2.44 8.37 -7.35
N TRP A 48 1.41 9.22 -7.48
CA TRP A 48 0.55 9.28 -8.67
C TRP A 48 1.35 9.54 -9.95
N THR A 49 2.30 10.47 -9.91
CA THR A 49 3.14 10.84 -11.05
C THR A 49 4.15 9.74 -11.39
N TYR A 50 4.60 8.97 -10.41
CA TYR A 50 5.59 7.90 -10.57
C TYR A 50 4.98 6.54 -10.88
N ALA A 51 3.67 6.49 -11.14
CA ALA A 51 2.94 5.25 -11.14
C ALA A 51 3.51 4.23 -12.16
N LYS A 52 3.83 3.04 -11.65
CA LYS A 52 4.44 1.93 -12.40
C LYS A 52 3.75 0.61 -12.05
N PRO A 53 3.64 -0.32 -13.02
CA PRO A 53 3.13 -1.65 -12.73
C PRO A 53 3.99 -2.43 -11.75
N ARG A 54 3.40 -3.52 -11.22
CA ARG A 54 4.03 -4.44 -10.28
C ARG A 54 5.54 -4.63 -10.51
N PHE A 55 6.30 -4.50 -9.42
CA PHE A 55 7.75 -4.72 -9.32
C PHE A 55 8.64 -3.66 -10.00
N GLN A 56 8.08 -2.54 -10.48
CA GLN A 56 8.82 -1.48 -11.14
C GLN A 56 8.73 -0.11 -10.42
N GLU A 57 8.19 -0.09 -9.20
CA GLU A 57 7.84 1.11 -8.44
C GLU A 57 9.02 1.71 -7.66
N THR A 58 10.24 1.62 -8.19
CA THR A 58 11.46 2.03 -7.47
C THR A 58 11.43 3.48 -6.99
N ARG A 59 10.86 4.40 -7.80
CA ARG A 59 10.69 5.81 -7.42
C ARG A 59 9.64 6.01 -6.33
N SER A 60 8.50 5.32 -6.42
CA SER A 60 7.44 5.40 -5.41
C SER A 60 7.91 4.82 -4.07
N ALA A 61 8.55 3.65 -4.09
CA ALA A 61 9.10 3.00 -2.91
C ALA A 61 10.11 3.91 -2.20
N ALA A 62 11.08 4.47 -2.93
CA ALA A 62 12.07 5.40 -2.36
C ALA A 62 11.42 6.67 -1.78
N ARG A 63 10.42 7.23 -2.48
CA ARG A 63 9.74 8.45 -2.03
C ARG A 63 8.92 8.23 -0.75
N ILE A 64 8.26 7.08 -0.62
CA ILE A 64 7.47 6.72 0.57
C ILE A 64 8.40 6.43 1.75
N GLN A 65 9.46 5.64 1.55
CA GLN A 65 10.45 5.34 2.60
C GLN A 65 11.05 6.63 3.15
N ALA A 66 11.46 7.57 2.29
CA ALA A 66 12.00 8.86 2.73
C ALA A 66 10.98 9.69 3.54
N ASP A 67 9.69 9.70 3.19
CA ASP A 67 8.67 10.42 3.96
C ASP A 67 8.48 9.81 5.36
N LEU A 68 8.47 8.47 5.43
CA LEU A 68 8.30 7.72 6.66
C LEU A 68 9.53 7.84 7.58
N GLU A 69 10.74 7.83 7.03
CA GLU A 69 11.98 8.09 7.79
C GLU A 69 11.95 9.48 8.43
N VAL A 70 11.54 10.51 7.68
CA VAL A 70 11.36 11.87 8.22
C VAL A 70 10.28 11.91 9.32
N ALA A 71 9.25 11.08 9.20
CA ALA A 71 8.22 10.93 10.23
C ALA A 71 8.67 10.07 11.44
N GLY A 72 9.92 9.58 11.46
CA GLY A 72 10.50 8.84 12.58
C GLY A 72 10.29 7.33 12.54
N PHE A 73 9.85 6.77 11.40
CA PHE A 73 9.77 5.32 11.23
C PHE A 73 11.14 4.72 10.94
N ARG A 74 11.36 3.50 11.42
CA ARG A 74 12.48 2.65 11.00
C ARG A 74 12.07 1.81 9.80
N ILE A 75 12.86 1.89 8.74
CA ILE A 75 12.62 1.19 7.48
C ILE A 75 13.46 -0.09 7.39
N GLU A 76 12.81 -1.20 7.04
CA GLU A 76 13.43 -2.42 6.55
C GLU A 76 13.03 -2.61 5.08
N ALA A 77 13.94 -2.30 4.16
CA ALA A 77 13.68 -2.38 2.72
C ALA A 77 14.06 -3.75 2.13
N GLY A 78 13.49 -4.09 0.98
CA GLY A 78 13.84 -5.30 0.24
C GLY A 78 13.24 -6.58 0.83
N VAL A 79 12.14 -6.47 1.59
CA VAL A 79 11.52 -7.60 2.27
C VAL A 79 10.93 -8.59 1.26
N ALA A 80 10.87 -9.87 1.65
CA ALA A 80 10.37 -10.95 0.79
C ALA A 80 11.03 -11.02 -0.61
N LYS A 81 12.29 -10.59 -0.75
CA LYS A 81 13.05 -10.51 -2.01
C LYS A 81 12.44 -9.56 -3.04
N LEU A 82 11.61 -8.61 -2.62
CA LEU A 82 11.03 -7.59 -3.47
C LEU A 82 11.70 -6.26 -3.18
N LEU A 83 12.46 -5.72 -4.14
CA LEU A 83 13.21 -4.47 -3.98
C LEU A 83 12.33 -3.27 -3.64
N THR A 84 11.07 -3.29 -4.07
CA THR A 84 10.11 -2.23 -3.78
C THR A 84 9.37 -2.44 -2.47
N ALA A 85 9.26 -3.68 -1.96
CA ALA A 85 8.60 -3.91 -0.67
C ALA A 85 9.47 -3.47 0.52
N PHE A 86 8.83 -2.92 1.55
CA PHE A 86 9.50 -2.54 2.79
C PHE A 86 8.53 -2.65 3.98
N ILE A 87 9.09 -2.77 5.18
CA ILE A 87 8.38 -2.62 6.46
C ILE A 87 8.78 -1.29 7.07
N ALA A 88 7.80 -0.51 7.53
CA ALA A 88 8.02 0.69 8.32
C ALA A 88 7.49 0.46 9.74
N SER A 89 8.34 0.66 10.75
CA SER A 89 8.00 0.40 12.16
C SER A 89 8.22 1.65 13.02
N ALA A 90 7.31 1.90 13.95
CA ALA A 90 7.40 2.96 14.95
C ALA A 90 6.93 2.44 16.31
N GLY A 91 7.55 2.95 17.39
CA GLY A 91 7.32 2.47 18.75
C GLY A 91 8.13 1.20 19.09
N THR A 92 8.13 0.83 20.38
CA THR A 92 8.93 -0.30 20.92
C THR A 92 8.14 -1.16 21.92
N GLY A 93 6.83 -0.93 22.04
CA GLY A 93 5.94 -1.61 23.00
C GLY A 93 4.78 -2.33 22.32
N GLY A 94 3.84 -2.84 23.12
CA GLY A 94 2.62 -3.49 22.63
C GLY A 94 1.36 -2.74 23.06
N PRO A 95 0.20 -3.03 22.44
CA PRO A 95 -0.04 -3.94 21.30
C PRO A 95 0.55 -3.43 19.97
N VAL A 96 0.85 -4.33 19.03
CA VAL A 96 1.36 -3.99 17.69
C VAL A 96 0.21 -3.95 16.69
N ILE A 97 0.09 -2.84 15.95
CA ILE A 97 -0.87 -2.68 14.85
C ILE A 97 -0.11 -2.71 13.53
N ALA A 98 -0.49 -3.62 12.63
CA ALA A 98 0.09 -3.73 11.29
C ALA A 98 -0.90 -3.22 10.23
N LEU A 99 -0.43 -2.38 9.32
CA LEU A 99 -1.18 -1.89 8.17
C LEU A 99 -0.48 -2.35 6.88
N ILE A 100 -1.27 -2.77 5.90
CA ILE A 100 -0.79 -3.13 4.55
C ILE A 100 -1.25 -2.04 3.58
N ALA A 101 -0.31 -1.52 2.79
CA ALA A 101 -0.58 -0.54 1.75
C ALA A 101 0.10 -0.96 0.45
N GLU A 102 -0.66 -0.92 -0.65
CA GLU A 102 -0.20 -1.17 -2.01
C GLU A 102 -0.16 0.16 -2.78
N TYR A 103 0.75 0.27 -3.74
CA TYR A 103 0.99 1.50 -4.50
C TYR A 103 1.44 1.25 -5.95
N ASP A 104 1.29 0.02 -6.44
CA ASP A 104 1.52 -0.32 -7.84
C ASP A 104 0.36 0.17 -8.72
N ALA A 105 0.70 0.52 -9.95
CA ALA A 105 -0.28 0.83 -10.98
C ALA A 105 -0.84 -0.46 -11.58
N LEU A 106 -2.13 -0.47 -11.87
CA LEU A 106 -2.73 -1.56 -12.62
C LEU A 106 -2.47 -1.40 -14.13
N PRO A 107 -1.94 -2.43 -14.82
CA PRO A 107 -1.78 -2.39 -16.27
C PRO A 107 -3.11 -2.17 -17.00
N GLY A 108 -3.08 -1.40 -18.09
CA GLY A 108 -4.25 -1.17 -18.95
C GLY A 108 -5.28 -0.18 -18.41
N LEU A 109 -5.00 0.47 -17.27
CA LEU A 109 -5.82 1.57 -16.73
C LEU A 109 -5.21 2.94 -17.05
N SER A 110 -6.06 3.97 -17.06
CA SER A 110 -5.63 5.35 -17.27
C SER A 110 -5.06 5.94 -15.98
N GLN A 111 -3.88 6.57 -16.09
CA GLN A 111 -3.29 7.40 -15.02
C GLN A 111 -3.65 8.88 -15.12
N SER A 112 -4.84 9.17 -15.67
CA SER A 112 -5.41 10.52 -15.65
C SER A 112 -6.07 10.81 -14.30
N ALA A 113 -5.83 12.02 -13.78
CA ALA A 113 -6.49 12.53 -12.58
C ALA A 113 -7.92 13.06 -12.84
N ALA A 114 -8.46 12.88 -14.06
CA ALA A 114 -9.81 13.32 -14.39
C ALA A 114 -10.87 12.51 -13.62
N ALA A 115 -11.91 13.21 -13.14
CA ALA A 115 -13.05 12.58 -12.46
C ALA A 115 -13.92 11.73 -13.42
N SER A 116 -13.77 11.93 -14.74
CA SER A 116 -14.44 11.13 -15.76
C SER A 116 -13.49 10.07 -16.33
N ARG A 117 -14.09 8.93 -16.70
CA ARG A 117 -13.37 7.82 -17.32
C ARG A 117 -12.63 8.29 -18.57
N GLN A 118 -11.33 8.01 -18.62
CA GLN A 118 -10.51 8.26 -19.79
C GLN A 118 -10.28 6.96 -20.57
N ALA A 119 -10.35 7.04 -21.90
CA ALA A 119 -9.98 5.93 -22.75
C ALA A 119 -8.45 5.76 -22.75
N VAL A 120 -7.99 4.52 -22.70
CA VAL A 120 -6.60 4.17 -22.95
C VAL A 120 -6.57 3.47 -24.32
N PRO A 121 -5.74 3.90 -25.27
CA PRO A 121 -5.64 3.24 -26.57
C PRO A 121 -5.40 1.73 -26.41
N GLY A 122 -6.24 0.89 -27.03
CA GLY A 122 -6.16 -0.56 -26.92
C GLY A 122 -6.82 -1.19 -25.68
N HIS A 123 -7.40 -0.40 -24.78
CA HIS A 123 -8.00 -0.89 -23.52
C HIS A 123 -9.41 -0.33 -23.27
N VAL A 124 -10.34 -1.24 -22.98
CA VAL A 124 -11.78 -0.98 -22.79
C VAL A 124 -12.21 -0.86 -21.32
N CYS A 125 -11.28 -0.64 -20.39
CA CYS A 125 -11.59 -0.31 -18.99
C CYS A 125 -10.64 0.79 -18.50
N GLY A 126 -11.18 1.98 -18.21
CA GLY A 126 -10.42 3.13 -17.72
C GLY A 126 -10.89 3.56 -16.34
N ARG A 127 -11.22 2.60 -15.44
CA ARG A 127 -11.58 2.94 -14.06
C ARG A 127 -10.31 3.05 -13.22
N ASN A 128 -10.17 4.18 -12.55
CA ASN A 128 -8.98 4.52 -11.78
C ASN A 128 -9.21 4.27 -10.27
N HIS A 129 -9.36 3.00 -9.86
CA HIS A 129 -9.32 2.45 -8.47
C HIS A 129 -10.67 1.94 -7.88
N GLY A 130 -10.56 0.97 -6.95
CA GLY A 130 -11.51 0.79 -5.84
C GLY A 130 -12.06 -0.61 -5.50
N ARG A 131 -11.79 -1.68 -6.26
CA ARG A 131 -12.29 -3.03 -5.92
C ARG A 131 -11.17 -4.06 -5.95
N GLN A 132 -10.82 -4.57 -4.78
CA GLN A 132 -9.92 -5.70 -4.58
C GLN A 132 -10.40 -6.91 -5.38
N GLY A 133 -9.47 -7.61 -6.04
CA GLY A 133 -9.67 -8.95 -6.58
C GLY A 133 -10.06 -9.00 -8.05
N ILE A 134 -9.20 -9.65 -8.83
CA ILE A 134 -9.31 -9.99 -10.25
C ILE A 134 -9.04 -8.81 -11.20
N GLY A 135 -7.78 -8.75 -11.66
CA GLY A 135 -7.43 -7.99 -12.86
C GLY A 135 -8.25 -8.49 -14.04
N ALA A 136 -9.30 -7.74 -14.39
CA ALA A 136 -9.93 -7.89 -15.68
C ALA A 136 -8.91 -7.43 -16.72
N ASP A 137 -8.25 -8.41 -17.34
CA ASP A 137 -7.44 -8.23 -18.53
C ASP A 137 -8.30 -7.60 -19.63
N CYS A 138 -8.26 -6.27 -19.70
CA CYS A 138 -9.01 -5.51 -20.69
C CYS A 138 -8.16 -5.36 -21.95
N ARG A 139 -7.69 -6.49 -22.51
CA ARG A 139 -7.18 -6.52 -23.88
C ARG A 139 -8.36 -6.21 -24.81
N GLY A 140 -8.22 -5.17 -25.66
CA GLY A 140 -8.98 -5.10 -26.91
C GLY A 140 -8.80 -6.40 -27.71
N PRO A 141 -9.64 -6.67 -28.71
CA PRO A 141 -9.77 -7.99 -29.32
C PRO A 141 -8.40 -8.52 -29.79
N VAL A 142 -7.83 -9.43 -29.00
CA VAL A 142 -6.90 -10.44 -29.51
C VAL A 142 -7.68 -11.19 -30.60
N PRO A 143 -7.09 -11.57 -31.74
CA PRO A 143 -7.76 -12.42 -32.72
C PRO A 143 -8.13 -13.73 -32.01
N GLN A 144 -9.36 -13.81 -31.49
CA GLN A 144 -9.86 -15.01 -30.87
C GLN A 144 -10.11 -15.99 -32.00
N HIS A 145 -9.43 -17.14 -31.98
CA HIS A 145 -9.89 -18.30 -32.71
C HIS A 145 -11.34 -18.56 -32.29
N ARG A 146 -12.26 -18.21 -33.19
CA ARG A 146 -13.70 -18.24 -33.00
C ARG A 146 -14.13 -19.68 -32.78
N GLN A 147 -14.48 -20.06 -31.56
CA GLN A 147 -15.31 -21.24 -31.33
C GLN A 147 -16.72 -20.90 -31.82
N PRO A 148 -17.31 -21.68 -32.75
CA PRO A 148 -18.60 -21.34 -33.32
C PRO A 148 -19.71 -21.62 -32.30
N GLY A 149 -20.41 -20.58 -31.84
CA GLY A 149 -21.70 -20.72 -31.13
C GLY A 149 -21.96 -19.88 -29.88
N GLY A 150 -21.00 -19.14 -29.33
CA GLY A 150 -21.21 -18.35 -28.10
C GLY A 150 -21.82 -16.96 -28.37
N SER A 151 -23.01 -16.68 -27.83
CA SER A 151 -23.64 -15.36 -27.90
C SER A 151 -22.87 -14.32 -27.05
N ALA A 152 -22.71 -13.12 -27.61
CA ALA A 152 -22.03 -12.01 -26.95
C ALA A 152 -22.79 -11.55 -25.69
N CYS A 153 -22.09 -11.44 -24.55
CA CYS A 153 -22.63 -10.80 -23.35
C CYS A 153 -23.01 -9.35 -23.66
N ARG A 154 -24.31 -9.05 -23.58
CA ARG A 154 -24.76 -7.70 -23.19
C ARG A 154 -24.50 -7.52 -21.69
N VAL A 155 -24.16 -6.28 -21.35
CA VAL A 155 -23.74 -5.77 -20.03
C VAL A 155 -24.59 -6.32 -18.89
#